data_AF-A0A6I9PJV4-F1
#
_entry.id   AF-A0A6I9PJV4-F1
#
_cell.length_a   1.000
_cell.length_b   1.000
_cell.length_c   1.000
_cell.angle_alpha   90.00
_cell.angle_beta   90.00
_cell.angle_gamma   90.00
#
_symmetry.space_group_name_H-M   'P 1'
#
loop_
_entity.id
_entity.type
_entity.pdbx_description
1 polymer ?
#
loop_
_entity_poly.entity_id
_entity_poly.type
_entity_poly.pdbx_seq_one_letter_code
_entity_poly.pdbx_strand_id
1 'polypeptide(L)'
;PLSAAKNMNVYDETSTTMKVTWGAAEGATGYMMLYRATNATEPQLEQEIRVGGEVTNVQLVQLTPRTAYSISLYALHGEAASDALEGTGVT
;
A
#
# COMPACT_ATOMS: atom_id res chain seq x y z
N PRO A 1 19.42 -4.03 7.97
CA PRO A 1 18.11 -3.64 7.41
C PRO A 1 17.58 -4.74 6.50
N LEU A 2 16.31 -5.11 6.63
CA LEU A 2 15.67 -6.04 5.69
C LEU A 2 15.42 -5.37 4.35
N SER A 3 15.48 -6.13 3.25
CA SER A 3 15.24 -5.61 1.91
C SER A 3 13.82 -5.06 1.80
N ALA A 4 13.69 -3.76 1.49
CA ALA A 4 12.41 -3.10 1.32
C ALA A 4 11.99 -3.09 -0.16
N ALA A 5 10.68 -3.03 -0.40
CA ALA A 5 10.14 -2.76 -1.73
C ALA A 5 10.57 -1.37 -2.21
N LYS A 6 10.55 -1.14 -3.52
CA LYS A 6 10.94 0.15 -4.12
C LYS A 6 9.97 0.56 -5.22
N ASN A 7 10.10 1.79 -5.70
CA ASN A 7 9.41 2.26 -6.90
C ASN A 7 7.88 2.07 -6.83
N MET A 8 7.25 2.52 -5.72
CA MET A 8 5.79 2.50 -5.64
C MET A 8 5.22 3.40 -6.74
N ASN A 9 4.19 2.90 -7.42
CA ASN A 9 3.41 3.68 -8.37
C ASN A 9 1.93 3.48 -8.07
N VAL A 10 1.23 4.58 -7.82
CA VAL A 10 -0.23 4.63 -7.64
C VAL A 10 -0.81 5.16 -8.95
N TYR A 11 -1.81 4.49 -9.49
CA TYR A 11 -2.36 4.80 -10.82
C TYR A 11 -3.79 4.26 -10.97
N ASP A 12 -4.42 4.55 -12.11
CA ASP A 12 -5.81 4.18 -12.41
C ASP A 12 -6.77 4.61 -11.28
N GLU A 13 -6.58 5.83 -10.75
CA GLU A 13 -7.45 6.39 -9.74
C GLU A 13 -8.86 6.66 -10.30
N THR A 14 -9.86 6.17 -9.58
CA THR A 14 -11.28 6.45 -9.80
C THR A 14 -11.88 7.05 -8.53
N SER A 15 -13.17 7.37 -8.55
CA SER A 15 -13.86 7.89 -7.36
C SER A 15 -13.88 6.93 -6.17
N THR A 16 -13.62 5.63 -6.36
CA THR A 16 -13.69 4.64 -5.28
C THR A 16 -12.61 3.56 -5.35
N THR A 17 -11.64 3.69 -6.26
CA THR A 17 -10.57 2.71 -6.44
C THR A 17 -9.25 3.35 -6.85
N MET A 18 -8.15 2.68 -6.59
CA MET A 18 -6.85 2.96 -7.21
C MET A 18 -6.03 1.68 -7.30
N LYS A 19 -5.09 1.60 -8.23
CA LYS A 19 -4.12 0.51 -8.31
C LYS A 19 -2.78 0.96 -7.75
N VAL A 20 -2.09 0.02 -7.11
CA VAL A 20 -0.76 0.24 -6.55
C VAL A 20 0.15 -0.86 -7.06
N THR A 21 1.31 -0.49 -7.61
CA THR A 21 2.39 -1.40 -8.00
C THR A 21 3.69 -1.05 -7.27
N TRP A 22 4.56 -2.02 -7.08
CA TRP A 22 5.90 -1.83 -6.51
C TRP A 22 6.93 -2.77 -7.14
N GLY A 23 8.19 -2.44 -6.99
CA GLY A 23 9.31 -3.34 -7.28
C GLY A 23 9.48 -4.36 -6.15
N ALA A 24 9.69 -5.63 -6.54
CA ALA A 24 9.89 -6.72 -5.61
C ALA A 24 11.12 -6.51 -4.71
N ALA A 25 10.97 -6.88 -3.44
CA ALA A 25 12.06 -6.92 -2.48
C ALA A 25 12.72 -8.30 -2.48
N GLU A 26 14.06 -8.33 -2.56
CA GLU A 26 14.83 -9.58 -2.54
C GLU A 26 14.55 -10.37 -1.25
N GLY A 27 14.13 -11.64 -1.38
CA GLY A 27 13.89 -12.54 -0.26
C GLY A 27 12.56 -12.32 0.48
N ALA A 28 11.69 -11.42 0.01
CA ALA A 28 10.40 -11.20 0.64
C ALA A 28 9.48 -12.43 0.51
N THR A 29 8.89 -12.85 1.62
CA THR A 29 7.88 -13.91 1.69
C THR A 29 6.47 -13.37 1.49
N GLY A 30 6.27 -12.06 1.62
CA GLY A 30 4.99 -11.39 1.46
C GLY A 30 5.12 -9.87 1.50
N TYR A 31 3.99 -9.20 1.33
CA TYR A 31 3.88 -7.76 1.52
C TYR A 31 2.66 -7.43 2.37
N MET A 32 2.79 -6.38 3.18
CA MET A 32 1.70 -5.80 3.96
C MET A 32 1.54 -4.34 3.54
N MET A 33 0.37 -3.99 3.04
CA MET A 33 0.01 -2.63 2.64
C MET A 33 -0.99 -2.06 3.63
N LEU A 34 -0.67 -0.89 4.18
CA LEU A 34 -1.54 -0.10 5.03
C LEU A 34 -1.99 1.14 4.26
N TYR A 35 -3.26 1.49 4.34
CA TYR A 35 -3.75 2.74 3.76
C TYR A 35 -4.84 3.38 4.61
N ARG A 36 -4.84 4.72 4.62
CA ARG A 36 -5.79 5.52 5.39
C ARG A 36 -6.04 6.88 4.75
N ALA A 37 -7.23 7.41 4.95
CA ALA A 37 -7.57 8.77 4.52
C ALA A 37 -6.78 9.81 5.33
N THR A 38 -6.28 10.86 4.66
CA THR A 38 -5.47 11.93 5.29
C THR A 38 -6.21 13.26 5.40
N ASN A 39 -7.27 13.46 4.61
CA ASN A 39 -8.07 14.68 4.57
C ASN A 39 -9.51 14.47 5.07
N ALA A 40 -9.79 13.34 5.73
CA ALA A 40 -11.10 13.07 6.30
C ALA A 40 -11.33 13.91 7.57
N THR A 41 -12.54 14.41 7.74
CA THR A 41 -12.97 15.17 8.94
C THR A 41 -12.95 14.29 10.20
N GLU A 42 -13.12 12.98 10.02
CA GLU A 42 -13.04 11.97 11.08
C GLU A 42 -11.87 11.02 10.83
N PRO A 43 -11.17 10.55 11.88
CA PRO A 43 -10.13 9.53 11.74
C PRO A 43 -10.72 8.26 11.12
N GLN A 44 -10.26 7.90 9.94
CA GLN A 44 -10.62 6.62 9.32
C GLN A 44 -9.72 5.51 9.86
N LEU A 45 -10.29 4.32 10.06
CA LEU A 45 -9.54 3.14 10.45
C LEU A 45 -8.55 2.78 9.34
N GLU A 46 -7.29 2.64 9.70
CA GLU A 46 -6.27 2.13 8.80
C GLU A 46 -6.66 0.74 8.28
N GLN A 47 -6.64 0.59 6.96
CA GLN A 47 -6.98 -0.66 6.29
C GLN A 47 -5.70 -1.41 5.95
N GLU A 48 -5.73 -2.73 6.07
CA GLU A 48 -4.59 -3.62 5.81
C GLU A 48 -4.90 -4.60 4.68
N ILE A 49 -3.93 -4.79 3.78
CA ILE A 49 -3.94 -5.84 2.77
C ILE A 49 -2.64 -6.64 2.89
N ARG A 50 -2.74 -7.97 2.88
CA ARG A 50 -1.58 -8.87 2.81
C ARG A 50 -1.61 -9.69 1.53
N VAL A 51 -0.45 -9.81 0.90
CA VAL A 51 -0.25 -10.61 -0.31
C VAL A 51 1.05 -11.41 -0.23
N GLY A 52 1.16 -12.47 -1.04
CA GLY A 52 2.36 -13.29 -1.13
C GLY A 52 3.55 -12.57 -1.78
N GLY A 53 4.76 -13.10 -1.59
CA GLY A 53 6.02 -12.47 -2.07
C GLY A 53 6.14 -12.33 -3.58
N GLU A 54 5.39 -13.12 -4.35
CA GLU A 54 5.32 -13.05 -5.82
C GLU A 54 4.40 -11.93 -6.33
N VAL A 55 3.60 -11.32 -5.44
CA VAL A 55 2.65 -10.27 -5.81
C VAL A 55 3.32 -8.90 -5.69
N THR A 56 3.24 -8.13 -6.76
CA THR A 56 3.82 -6.78 -6.86
C THR A 56 2.79 -5.69 -7.18
N ASN A 57 1.51 -6.03 -7.11
CA ASN A 57 0.42 -5.09 -7.34
C ASN A 57 -0.86 -5.49 -6.59
N VAL A 58 -1.66 -4.48 -6.22
CA VAL A 58 -3.03 -4.64 -5.70
C VAL A 58 -3.94 -3.54 -6.22
N GLN A 59 -5.24 -3.77 -6.16
CA GLN A 59 -6.26 -2.75 -6.32
C GLN A 59 -6.88 -2.43 -4.97
N LEU A 60 -6.81 -1.17 -4.56
CA LEU A 60 -7.58 -0.64 -3.45
C LEU A 60 -9.01 -0.36 -3.93
N VAL A 61 -10.00 -0.78 -3.16
CA VAL A 61 -11.42 -0.71 -3.51
C VAL A 61 -12.21 -0.12 -2.35
N GLN A 62 -13.45 0.29 -2.64
CA GLN A 62 -14.38 0.87 -1.64
C GLN A 62 -13.81 2.12 -0.96
N LEU A 63 -13.01 2.89 -1.69
CA LEU A 63 -12.48 4.16 -1.22
C LEU A 63 -13.57 5.23 -1.20
N THR A 64 -13.39 6.21 -0.32
CA THR A 64 -14.29 7.35 -0.18
C THR A 64 -13.98 8.39 -1.26
N PRO A 65 -14.94 8.80 -2.11
CA PRO A 65 -14.68 9.78 -3.16
C PRO A 65 -14.10 11.10 -2.64
N ARG A 66 -13.31 11.79 -3.47
CA ARG A 66 -12.71 13.10 -3.14
C ARG A 66 -11.83 13.05 -1.89
N THR A 67 -11.16 11.92 -1.67
CA THR A 67 -10.36 11.66 -0.46
C THR A 67 -8.92 11.37 -0.84
N ALA A 68 -7.98 12.02 -0.15
CA ALA A 68 -6.56 11.75 -0.22
C ALA A 68 -6.20 10.61 0.72
N TYR A 69 -5.38 9.68 0.26
CA TYR A 69 -4.93 8.51 0.99
C TYR A 69 -3.40 8.49 1.12
N SER A 70 -2.91 8.15 2.31
CA SER A 70 -1.53 7.71 2.52
C SER A 70 -1.47 6.19 2.43
N ILE A 71 -0.46 5.67 1.74
CA ILE A 71 -0.24 4.24 1.51
C ILE A 71 1.18 3.90 1.98
N SER A 72 1.30 2.91 2.85
CA SER A 72 2.59 2.41 3.35
C SER A 72 2.70 0.93 3.03
N LEU A 73 3.82 0.52 2.43
CA LEU A 73 4.07 -0.86 2.03
C LEU A 73 5.30 -1.41 2.75
N TYR A 74 5.15 -2.57 3.37
CA TYR A 74 6.22 -3.29 4.05
C TYR A 74 6.49 -4.60 3.33
N ALA A 75 7.76 -4.92 3.08
CA ALA A 75 8.17 -6.25 2.68
C ALA A 75 8.27 -7.14 3.93
N LEU A 76 7.62 -8.30 3.90
CA LEU A 76 7.64 -9.28 4.98
C LEU A 76 8.72 -10.33 4.70
N HIS A 77 9.54 -10.62 5.71
CA HIS A 77 10.61 -11.62 5.69
C HIS A 77 10.37 -12.58 6.85
N GLY A 78 9.52 -13.58 6.65
CA GLY A 78 9.00 -14.40 7.73
C GLY A 78 8.12 -13.56 8.67
N GLU A 79 8.51 -13.46 9.94
CA GLU A 79 7.78 -12.70 10.97
C GLU A 79 8.23 -11.23 11.09
N ALA A 80 9.27 -10.82 10.34
CA ALA A 80 9.82 -9.48 10.40
C ALA A 80 9.39 -8.63 9.18
N ALA A 81 9.27 -7.31 9.36
CA ALA A 81 8.93 -6.36 8.31
C ALA A 81 10.14 -5.44 7.99
N SER A 82 10.28 -5.05 6.73
CA SER A 82 11.23 -4.03 6.29
C SER A 82 10.84 -2.62 6.76
N ASP A 83 11.66 -1.63 6.43
CA ASP A 83 11.22 -0.22 6.44
C ASP A 83 10.09 -0.02 5.43
N ALA A 84 9.24 0.98 5.69
CA ALA A 84 8.10 1.30 4.86
C ALA A 84 8.52 1.97 3.54
N LEU A 85 7.86 1.58 2.46
CA LEU A 85 7.79 2.36 1.23
C LEU A 85 6.49 3.16 1.23
N GLU A 86 6.60 4.49 1.21
CA GLU A 86 5.46 5.39 1.27
C GLU A 86 4.98 5.81 -0.13
N GLY A 87 3.68 6.04 -0.24
CA GLY A 87 3.02 6.63 -1.41
C GLY A 87 1.72 7.33 -1.04
N THR A 88 1.15 8.04 -2.01
CA THR A 88 -0.12 8.75 -1.84
C THR A 88 -0.97 8.60 -3.09
N GLY A 89 -2.28 8.68 -2.91
CA GLY A 89 -3.26 8.65 -3.99
C GLY A 89 -4.48 9.50 -3.65
N VAL A 90 -5.24 9.89 -4.67
CA VAL A 90 -6.47 10.67 -4.51
C VAL A 90 -7.58 10.00 -5.32
N THR A 91 -8.74 9.88 -4.70
CA THR A 91 -10.00 9.48 -5.35
C THR A 91 -10.93 10.66 -5.51
#